data_AF-A0A0W0ZDN6-F1
#
_entry.id   AF-A0A0W0ZDN6-F1
#
_cell.length_a   1.000
_cell.length_b   1.000
_cell.length_c   1.000
_cell.angle_alpha   90.00
_cell.angle_beta   90.00
_cell.angle_gamma   90.00
#
_symmetry.space_group_name_H-M   'P 1'
#
loop_
_entity.id
_entity.type
_entity.pdbx_description
1 polymer ?
#
loop_
_entity_poly.entity_id
_entity_poly.type
_entity_poly.pdbx_seq_one_letter_code
_entity_poly.pdbx_strand_id
1 'polypeptide(L)'
;MTMDSFLSKKLQQFSILDLGLVKCVYLVVGLLIYSLYPKLSALNWWFYLALTLLCSMPLWIHLFSQKGNLFEKMHNYLKTNNPSNQVLLALAMFFLALMLGTLLPFLINAHWWVYVVVIAILAIKPLTVTWFW
;
A
#
# COMPACT_ATOMS: atom_id res chain seq x y z
N MET A 1 26.06 -5.99 -8.47
CA MET A 1 24.76 -5.30 -8.43
C MET A 1 24.15 -5.56 -7.06
N THR A 2 23.77 -4.53 -6.29
CA THR A 2 23.22 -4.71 -4.93
C THR A 2 21.74 -5.12 -5.00
N MET A 3 21.24 -5.83 -3.97
CA MET A 3 19.83 -6.25 -3.89
C MET A 3 18.88 -5.06 -4.08
N ASP A 4 19.17 -3.92 -3.43
CA ASP A 4 18.37 -2.70 -3.54
C ASP A 4 18.30 -2.18 -4.98
N SER A 5 19.42 -2.20 -5.70
CA SER A 5 19.47 -1.77 -7.11
C SER A 5 18.71 -2.72 -8.03
N PHE A 6 18.66 -4.02 -7.69
CA PHE A 6 17.88 -5.01 -8.42
C PHE A 6 16.38 -4.81 -8.24
N LEU A 7 15.93 -4.70 -6.98
CA LEU A 7 14.53 -4.49 -6.66
C LEU A 7 14.03 -3.14 -7.17
N SER A 8 14.81 -2.07 -7.03
CA SER A 8 14.45 -0.75 -7.55
C SER A 8 14.19 -0.77 -9.06
N LYS A 9 15.04 -1.45 -9.84
CA LYS A 9 14.83 -1.58 -11.30
C LYS A 9 13.53 -2.29 -11.65
N LYS A 10 13.10 -3.26 -10.85
CA LYS A 10 11.82 -3.96 -11.05
C LYS A 10 10.64 -3.07 -10.67
N LEU A 11 10.72 -2.40 -9.53
CA LEU A 11 9.68 -1.49 -9.02
C LEU A 11 9.44 -0.26 -9.89
N GLN A 12 10.46 0.19 -10.62
CA GLN A 12 10.37 1.32 -11.55
C GLN A 12 9.65 0.98 -12.87
N GLN A 13 9.31 -0.29 -13.10
CA GLN A 13 8.54 -0.73 -14.27
C GLN A 13 7.03 -0.53 -14.08
N PHE A 14 6.58 -0.25 -12.86
CA PHE A 14 5.16 -0.03 -12.57
C PHE A 14 4.61 1.21 -13.27
N SER A 15 3.40 1.06 -13.83
CA SER A 15 2.56 2.19 -14.19
C SER A 15 1.85 2.76 -12.95
N ILE A 16 1.26 3.94 -13.11
CA ILE A 16 0.42 4.58 -12.08
C ILE A 16 -0.71 3.63 -11.63
N LEU A 17 -1.30 2.92 -12.59
CA LEU A 17 -2.40 2.01 -12.31
C LEU A 17 -1.92 0.79 -11.52
N ASP A 18 -0.73 0.27 -11.81
CA ASP A 18 -0.17 -0.88 -11.10
C ASP A 18 0.15 -0.51 -9.64
N LEU A 19 0.71 0.68 -9.41
CA LEU A 19 0.91 1.20 -8.07
C LEU A 19 -0.42 1.36 -7.32
N GLY A 20 -1.47 1.84 -7.98
CA GLY A 20 -2.82 1.92 -7.42
C GLY A 20 -3.36 0.56 -6.99
N LEU A 21 -3.21 -0.46 -7.84
CA LEU A 21 -3.62 -1.82 -7.52
C LEU A 21 -2.82 -2.42 -6.36
N VAL A 22 -1.50 -2.19 -6.31
CA VAL A 22 -0.64 -2.62 -5.19
C VAL A 22 -1.11 -1.99 -3.87
N LYS A 23 -1.45 -0.70 -3.87
CA LYS A 23 -2.03 -0.04 -2.69
C LYS A 23 -3.32 -0.73 -2.23
N CYS A 24 -4.21 -1.05 -3.18
CA CYS A 24 -5.44 -1.77 -2.86
C CYS A 24 -5.15 -3.16 -2.30
N VAL A 25 -4.17 -3.90 -2.84
CA VAL A 25 -3.77 -5.19 -2.28
C VAL A 25 -3.30 -5.02 -0.83
N TYR A 26 -2.38 -4.09 -0.55
CA TYR A 26 -1.91 -3.84 0.82
C TYR A 26 -3.05 -3.47 1.78
N LEU A 27 -4.00 -2.67 1.31
CA LEU A 27 -5.18 -2.32 2.10
C LEU A 27 -6.03 -3.57 2.41
N VAL A 28 -6.32 -4.41 1.42
CA VAL A 28 -7.15 -5.61 1.61
C VAL A 28 -6.42 -6.65 2.47
N VAL A 29 -5.10 -6.78 2.34
CA VAL A 29 -4.25 -7.58 3.24
C VAL A 29 -4.36 -7.06 4.68
N GLY A 30 -4.32 -5.75 4.88
CA GLY A 30 -4.55 -5.16 6.20
C GLY A 30 -5.93 -5.47 6.77
N LEU A 31 -6.99 -5.40 5.96
CA LEU A 31 -8.35 -5.78 6.38
C LEU A 31 -8.46 -7.27 6.72
N LEU A 32 -7.81 -8.15 5.96
CA LEU A 32 -7.74 -9.58 6.25
C LEU A 32 -7.06 -9.85 7.60
N ILE A 33 -5.90 -9.23 7.84
CA ILE A 33 -5.19 -9.37 9.12
C ILE A 33 -6.08 -8.85 10.26
N TYR A 34 -6.77 -7.74 10.03
CA TYR A 34 -7.63 -7.14 11.03
C TYR A 34 -8.84 -8.00 11.38
N SER A 35 -9.49 -8.62 10.39
CA SER A 35 -10.60 -9.54 10.61
C SER A 35 -10.17 -10.83 11.32
N LEU A 36 -8.94 -11.29 11.07
CA LEU A 36 -8.37 -12.46 11.73
C LEU A 36 -7.81 -12.19 13.14
N TYR A 37 -7.51 -10.93 13.47
CA TYR A 37 -6.89 -10.58 14.75
C TYR A 37 -7.65 -9.46 15.48
N PRO A 38 -8.78 -9.78 16.14
CA PRO A 38 -9.68 -8.80 16.77
C PRO A 38 -9.02 -7.96 17.86
N LYS A 39 -7.89 -8.37 18.44
CA LYS A 39 -7.19 -7.57 19.47
C LYS A 39 -6.75 -6.20 18.95
N LEU A 40 -6.57 -6.04 17.64
CA LEU A 40 -6.30 -4.74 17.03
C LEU A 40 -7.48 -3.77 17.18
N SER A 41 -8.71 -4.24 17.38
CA SER A 41 -9.88 -3.36 17.54
C SER A 41 -9.94 -2.69 18.91
N ALA A 42 -9.07 -3.10 19.85
CA ALA A 42 -8.93 -2.46 21.14
C ALA A 42 -8.32 -1.06 21.04
N LEU A 43 -7.57 -0.78 19.97
CA LEU A 43 -7.00 0.54 19.72
C LEU A 43 -8.01 1.44 19.01
N ASN A 44 -7.97 2.71 19.38
CA ASN A 44 -8.86 3.71 18.81
C ASN A 44 -8.40 4.13 17.40
N TRP A 45 -9.32 4.49 16.52
CA TRP A 45 -9.03 4.75 15.10
C TRP A 45 -8.00 5.86 14.88
N TRP A 46 -7.97 6.87 15.76
CA TRP A 46 -7.04 8.01 15.64
C TRP A 46 -5.57 7.58 15.78
N PHE A 47 -5.30 6.50 16.52
CA PHE A 47 -3.96 5.93 16.63
C PHE A 47 -3.49 5.39 15.28
N TYR A 48 -4.37 4.66 14.58
CA TYR A 48 -4.11 4.18 13.23
C TYR A 48 -3.99 5.31 12.21
N LEU A 49 -4.78 6.39 12.36
CA LEU A 49 -4.61 7.59 11.55
C LEU A 49 -3.21 8.20 11.75
N ALA A 50 -2.76 8.36 13.00
CA ALA A 50 -1.44 8.91 13.29
C ALA A 50 -0.31 8.07 12.66
N LEU A 51 -0.38 6.74 12.79
CA LEU A 51 0.59 5.84 12.16
C LEU A 51 0.55 5.91 10.63
N THR A 52 -0.65 5.98 10.04
CA THR A 52 -0.83 6.16 8.59
C THR A 52 -0.16 7.45 8.11
N LEU A 53 -0.35 8.57 8.84
CA LEU A 53 0.27 9.85 8.51
C LEU A 53 1.79 9.79 8.65
N LEU A 54 2.32 9.17 9.71
CA LEU A 54 3.77 9.02 9.91
C LEU A 54 4.43 8.21 8.79
N CYS A 55 3.81 7.10 8.37
CA CYS A 55 4.33 6.27 7.28
C CYS A 55 4.16 6.92 5.90
N SER A 56 3.07 7.67 5.68
CA SER A 56 2.79 8.30 4.37
C SER A 56 3.50 9.63 4.18
N MET A 57 3.89 10.34 5.24
CA MET A 57 4.53 11.65 5.16
C MET A 57 5.80 11.65 4.28
N PRO A 58 6.77 10.72 4.42
CA PRO A 58 7.93 10.68 3.54
C PRO A 58 7.55 10.43 2.07
N LEU A 59 6.51 9.64 1.81
CA LEU A 59 6.01 9.35 0.46
C LEU A 59 5.40 10.59 -0.19
N TRP A 60 4.62 11.36 0.58
CA TRP A 60 4.06 12.63 0.14
C TRP A 60 5.15 13.66 -0.13
N ILE A 61 6.13 13.79 0.77
CA ILE A 61 7.28 14.68 0.56
C ILE A 61 8.02 14.28 -0.72
N HIS A 62 8.32 12.99 -0.90
CA HIS A 62 9.00 12.46 -2.09
C HIS A 62 8.20 12.70 -3.39
N LEU A 63 6.88 12.58 -3.36
CA LEU A 63 6.01 12.87 -4.50
C LEU A 63 6.00 14.37 -4.82
N PHE A 64 5.85 15.22 -3.81
CA PHE A 64 5.74 16.67 -4.01
C PHE A 64 7.08 17.34 -4.32
N SER A 65 8.21 16.73 -3.95
CA SER A 65 9.55 17.18 -4.32
C SER A 65 9.89 16.92 -5.79
N GLN A 66 9.13 16.08 -6.50
CA GLN A 66 9.31 15.88 -7.93
C GLN A 66 8.98 17.16 -8.71
N LYS A 67 9.69 17.37 -9.81
CA LYS A 67 9.45 18.52 -10.71
C LYS A 67 8.26 18.24 -11.64
N GLY A 68 7.55 19.31 -12.01
CA GLY A 68 6.48 19.26 -13.00
C GLY A 68 5.06 19.41 -12.45
N ASN A 69 4.08 19.21 -13.33
CA ASN A 69 2.66 19.12 -12.97
C ASN A 69 2.34 17.81 -12.22
N LEU A 70 1.11 17.63 -11.72
CA LEU A 70 0.74 16.45 -10.91
C LEU A 70 1.03 15.12 -11.62
N PHE A 71 0.75 15.01 -12.92
CA PHE A 71 1.00 13.80 -13.70
C PHE A 71 2.50 13.54 -13.88
N GLU A 72 3.29 14.56 -14.18
CA GLU A 72 4.74 14.49 -14.28
C GLU A 72 5.38 14.11 -12.94
N LYS A 73 4.87 14.66 -11.83
CA LYS A 73 5.31 14.30 -10.48
C LYS A 73 5.06 12.82 -10.19
N MET A 74 3.88 12.31 -10.52
CA MET A 74 3.56 10.89 -10.35
C MET A 74 4.44 9.98 -11.21
N HIS A 75 4.70 10.36 -12.46
CA HIS A 75 5.60 9.62 -13.35
C HIS A 75 7.04 9.59 -12.82
N ASN A 76 7.55 10.73 -12.36
CA ASN A 76 8.89 10.85 -11.80
C ASN A 76 9.02 10.13 -10.44
N TYR A 77 7.96 10.12 -9.64
CA TYR A 77 7.86 9.33 -8.41
C TYR A 77 8.01 7.84 -8.70
N LEU A 78 7.35 7.31 -9.74
CA LEU A 78 7.47 5.91 -10.14
C LEU A 78 8.89 5.56 -10.62
N LYS A 79 9.52 6.45 -11.40
CA LYS A 79 10.91 6.27 -11.84
C LYS A 79 11.94 6.28 -10.73
N THR A 80 11.59 6.82 -9.58
CA THR A 80 12.44 6.87 -8.38
C THR A 80 11.93 5.93 -7.28
N ASN A 81 11.03 5.02 -7.64
CA ASN A 81 10.51 4.01 -6.73
C ASN A 81 11.63 3.07 -6.28
N ASN A 82 11.65 2.74 -5.00
CA ASN A 82 12.67 1.93 -4.36
C ASN A 82 12.04 1.05 -3.27
N PRO A 83 12.75 0.03 -2.75
CA PRO A 83 12.22 -0.88 -1.74
C PRO A 83 11.74 -0.18 -0.46
N SER A 84 12.49 0.81 0.02
CA SER A 84 12.13 1.55 1.24
C SER A 84 10.78 2.28 1.10
N ASN A 85 10.53 2.88 -0.07
CA ASN A 85 9.25 3.53 -0.38
C ASN A 85 8.10 2.51 -0.43
N GLN A 86 8.34 1.30 -0.92
CA GLN A 86 7.34 0.24 -0.91
C GLN A 86 7.02 -0.26 0.50
N VAL A 87 8.03 -0.42 1.37
CA VAL A 87 7.80 -0.78 2.78
C VAL A 87 6.96 0.28 3.48
N LEU A 88 7.30 1.57 3.30
CA LEU A 88 6.52 2.68 3.85
C LEU A 88 5.10 2.69 3.28
N LEU A 89 4.93 2.39 2.00
CA LEU A 89 3.62 2.33 1.36
C LEU A 89 2.78 1.18 1.92
N ALA A 90 3.36 0.00 2.07
CA ALA A 90 2.70 -1.16 2.67
C ALA A 90 2.24 -0.84 4.10
N LEU A 91 3.11 -0.24 4.92
CA LEU A 91 2.76 0.18 6.28
C LEU A 91 1.67 1.23 6.30
N ALA A 92 1.75 2.25 5.44
CA ALA A 92 0.73 3.29 5.35
C ALA A 92 -0.63 2.71 4.97
N MET A 93 -0.69 1.84 3.95
CA MET A 93 -1.93 1.20 3.52
C MET A 93 -2.46 0.20 4.56
N PHE A 94 -1.57 -0.49 5.28
CA PHE A 94 -1.92 -1.39 6.38
C PHE A 94 -2.59 -0.63 7.53
N PHE A 95 -1.97 0.44 8.04
CA PHE A 95 -2.57 1.24 9.11
C PHE A 95 -3.86 1.94 8.66
N LEU A 96 -3.93 2.34 7.39
CA LEU A 96 -5.17 2.86 6.81
C LEU A 96 -6.27 1.80 6.82
N ALA A 97 -5.95 0.55 6.50
CA ALA A 97 -6.90 -0.56 6.58
C ALA A 97 -7.42 -0.79 8.00
N LEU A 98 -6.54 -0.75 9.01
CA LEU A 98 -6.95 -0.88 10.42
C LEU A 98 -7.86 0.28 10.84
N MET A 99 -7.50 1.52 10.47
CA MET A 99 -8.33 2.70 10.71
C MET A 99 -9.72 2.54 10.09
N LEU A 100 -9.77 2.14 8.81
CA LEU A 100 -11.01 1.94 8.09
C LEU A 100 -11.84 0.80 8.69
N GLY A 101 -11.22 -0.31 9.08
CA GLY A 101 -11.94 -1.39 9.72
C GLY A 101 -12.55 -0.98 11.08
N THR A 102 -11.88 -0.11 11.85
CA THR A 102 -12.43 0.42 13.11
C THR A 102 -13.61 1.36 12.85
N LEU A 103 -13.52 2.22 11.83
CA LEU A 103 -14.58 3.17 11.49
C LEU A 103 -15.77 2.53 10.76
N LEU A 104 -15.50 1.50 9.95
CA LEU A 104 -16.43 0.85 9.04
C LEU A 104 -16.42 -0.66 9.33
N PRO A 105 -17.06 -1.12 10.42
CA PRO A 105 -16.97 -2.51 10.88
C PRO A 105 -17.52 -3.53 9.87
N PHE A 106 -18.37 -3.12 8.92
CA PHE A 106 -18.81 -4.02 7.85
C PHE A 106 -17.66 -4.49 6.95
N LEU A 107 -16.55 -3.74 6.86
CA LEU A 107 -15.36 -4.12 6.08
C LEU A 107 -14.63 -5.33 6.66
N ILE A 108 -14.85 -5.67 7.93
CA ILE A 108 -14.20 -6.81 8.61
C ILE A 108 -15.14 -7.99 8.85
N ASN A 109 -16.42 -7.87 8.48
CA ASN A 109 -17.44 -8.90 8.72
C ASN A 109 -17.51 -9.96 7.61
N ALA A 110 -16.78 -9.80 6.51
CA ALA A 110 -16.74 -10.80 5.46
C ALA A 110 -15.94 -12.02 5.91
N HIS A 111 -16.21 -13.19 5.33
CA HIS A 111 -15.35 -14.35 5.56
C HIS A 111 -13.94 -14.12 4.99
N TRP A 112 -12.93 -14.68 5.66
CA TRP A 112 -11.50 -14.52 5.32
C TRP A 112 -11.20 -14.79 3.82
N TRP A 113 -11.89 -15.77 3.22
CA TRP A 113 -11.67 -16.14 1.82
C TRP A 113 -12.09 -15.04 0.83
N VAL A 114 -13.03 -14.17 1.20
CA VAL A 114 -13.45 -13.04 0.36
C VAL A 114 -12.27 -12.10 0.14
N TYR A 115 -11.55 -11.77 1.22
CA TYR A 115 -10.35 -10.93 1.11
C TYR A 115 -9.27 -11.59 0.27
N VAL A 116 -9.06 -12.90 0.42
CA VAL A 116 -8.07 -13.66 -0.38
C VAL A 116 -8.42 -13.63 -1.87
N VAL A 117 -9.69 -13.80 -2.23
CA VAL A 117 -10.15 -13.70 -3.63
C VAL A 117 -9.93 -12.29 -4.18
N VAL A 118 -10.29 -11.26 -3.41
CA VAL A 118 -10.09 -9.87 -3.82
C VAL A 118 -8.60 -9.53 -3.98
N ILE A 119 -7.74 -9.98 -3.06
CA ILE A 119 -6.28 -9.85 -3.17
C ILE A 119 -5.79 -10.51 -4.45
N ALA A 120 -6.21 -11.75 -4.73
CA ALA A 120 -5.81 -12.47 -5.92
C ALA A 120 -6.17 -11.68 -7.19
N ILE A 121 -7.42 -11.21 -7.30
CA ILE A 121 -7.88 -10.43 -8.46
C ILE A 121 -7.07 -9.14 -8.64
N LEU A 122 -6.90 -8.36 -7.58
CA LEU A 122 -6.18 -7.08 -7.62
C LEU A 122 -4.69 -7.25 -7.92
N ALA A 123 -4.10 -8.37 -7.49
CA ALA A 123 -2.69 -8.68 -7.68
C ALA A 123 -2.35 -9.19 -9.09
N ILE A 124 -3.31 -9.70 -9.87
CA ILE A 124 -3.05 -10.28 -11.20
C ILE A 124 -2.25 -9.33 -12.07
N LYS A 125 -2.71 -8.08 -12.25
CA LYS A 125 -2.05 -7.15 -13.16
C LYS A 125 -0.67 -6.70 -12.65
N PRO A 126 -0.48 -6.25 -11.40
CA PRO A 126 0.86 -5.92 -10.90
C PRO A 126 1.85 -7.07 -11.05
N LEU A 127 1.41 -8.31 -10.79
CA LEU A 127 2.23 -9.51 -10.90
C LEU A 127 2.67 -9.83 -12.33
N THR A 128 1.91 -9.43 -13.36
CA THR A 128 2.37 -9.58 -14.75
C THR A 128 3.50 -8.62 -15.10
N VAL A 129 3.65 -7.52 -14.36
CA VAL A 129 4.77 -6.57 -14.52
C VAL A 129 5.98 -7.04 -13.72
N THR A 130 5.79 -7.30 -12.41
CA THR A 130 6.86 -7.80 -11.54
C THR A 130 6.29 -8.54 -10.33
N TRP A 131 7.00 -9.59 -9.91
CA TRP A 131 6.71 -10.35 -8.69
C TRP A 131 7.26 -9.69 -7.41
N PHE A 132 7.96 -8.56 -7.55
CA PHE A 132 8.52 -7.77 -6.46
C PHE A 132 7.72 -6.48 -6.23
N TRP A 133 7.15 -6.35 -5.05
CA TRP A 133 6.23 -5.30 -4.62
C TRP A 133 6.48 -5.04 -3.13
#